data_AF-A0A7L5BZC3-F1
#
_entry.id   AF-A0A7L5BZC3-F1
#
_cell.length_a   1.000
_cell.length_b   1.000
_cell.length_c   1.000
_cell.angle_alpha   90.00
_cell.angle_beta   90.00
_cell.angle_gamma   90.00
#
_symmetry.space_group_name_H-M   'P 1'
#
loop_
_entity.id
_entity.type
_entity.pdbx_description
1 polymer ?
#
loop_
_entity_poly.entity_id
_entity_poly.type
_entity_poly.pdbx_seq_one_letter_code
_entity_poly.pdbx_strand_id
1 'polypeptide(L)'
;MADDVLEESGFSTTAVAAGQLKSIVERIERLEEEKKEIADQVKEVYAEAKGNGFDVKTLRKVVGLRKKKAEEREEEEAMLDLYLHALGMVPGPAA
;
A
#
# COMPACT_ATOMS: atom_id res chain seq x y z
N MET A 1 -66.07 0.70 19.91
CA MET A 1 -64.99 0.03 19.13
C MET A 1 -64.01 1.14 18.81
N ALA A 2 -63.01 1.30 19.67
CA ALA A 2 -61.96 2.29 19.48
C ALA A 2 -60.96 1.69 18.48
N ASP A 3 -60.67 2.48 17.46
CA ASP A 3 -59.65 2.25 16.45
C ASP A 3 -58.29 2.05 17.16
N ASP A 4 -57.84 0.80 17.26
CA ASP A 4 -56.50 0.45 17.71
C ASP A 4 -55.57 0.61 16.49
N VAL A 5 -55.19 1.86 16.21
CA VAL A 5 -54.12 2.18 15.26
C VAL A 5 -52.82 1.75 15.92
N LEU A 6 -52.42 0.51 15.65
CA LEU A 6 -51.10 -0.02 15.97
C LEU A 6 -50.06 0.80 15.19
N GLU A 7 -49.43 1.76 15.87
CA GLU A 7 -48.16 2.33 15.42
C GLU A 7 -47.12 1.20 15.40
N GLU A 8 -46.91 0.58 14.24
CA GLU A 8 -45.74 -0.24 13.99
C GLU A 8 -44.51 0.68 14.06
N SER A 9 -43.91 0.75 15.25
CA SER A 9 -42.60 1.34 15.49
C SER A 9 -41.57 0.71 14.54
N GLY A 10 -41.27 1.43 13.47
CA GLY A 10 -40.50 0.98 12.30
C GLY A 10 -39.01 0.75 12.56
N PHE A 11 -38.67 -0.25 13.37
CA PHE A 11 -37.32 -0.81 13.41
C PHE A 11 -37.12 -1.73 12.19
N SER A 12 -36.80 -1.15 11.03
CA SER A 12 -36.50 -1.91 9.81
C SER A 12 -35.02 -2.31 9.79
N THR A 13 -34.75 -3.62 9.74
CA THR A 13 -33.41 -4.20 9.60
C THR A 13 -32.69 -3.71 8.34
N THR A 14 -33.43 -3.40 7.27
CA THR A 14 -32.90 -2.80 6.04
C THR A 14 -32.35 -1.40 6.27
N ALA A 15 -33.01 -0.59 7.11
CA ALA A 15 -32.53 0.76 7.45
C ALA A 15 -31.25 0.72 8.29
N VAL A 16 -31.15 -0.24 9.21
CA VAL A 16 -29.92 -0.49 10.00
C VAL A 16 -28.77 -0.93 9.09
N ALA A 17 -29.01 -1.85 8.16
CA ALA A 17 -28.02 -2.31 7.18
C ALA A 17 -27.55 -1.18 6.25
N ALA A 18 -28.47 -0.31 5.81
CA ALA A 18 -28.13 0.87 5.00
C ALA A 18 -27.26 1.88 5.77
N GLY A 19 -27.54 2.11 7.05
CA GLY A 19 -26.72 2.97 7.92
C GLY A 19 -25.29 2.43 8.13
N GLN A 20 -25.17 1.12 8.36
CA GLN A 20 -23.86 0.46 8.49
C GLN A 20 -23.06 0.53 7.18
N LEU A 21 -23.71 0.26 6.04
CA LEU A 21 -23.08 0.37 4.73
C LEU A 21 -22.58 1.79 4.46
N LYS A 22 -23.41 2.80 4.73
CA LYS A 22 -23.02 4.22 4.60
C LYS A 22 -21.80 4.56 5.45
N SER A 23 -21.78 4.12 6.71
CA SER A 23 -20.63 4.35 7.60
C SER A 23 -19.36 3.69 7.10
N ILE A 24 -19.45 2.47 6.53
CA ILE A 24 -18.29 1.77 5.95
C ILE A 24 -17.77 2.54 4.73
N VAL A 25 -18.65 2.95 3.82
CA VAL A 25 -18.29 3.69 2.60
C VAL A 25 -17.62 5.02 2.95
N GLU A 26 -18.21 5.82 3.83
CA GLU A 26 -17.64 7.12 4.24
C GLU A 26 -16.26 6.96 4.91
N ARG A 27 -16.03 5.85 5.63
CA ARG A 27 -14.71 5.55 6.21
C ARG A 27 -13.70 5.17 5.15
N ILE A 28 -14.08 4.39 4.14
CA ILE A 28 -13.20 4.00 3.04
C ILE A 28 -12.83 5.22 2.19
N GLU A 29 -13.79 6.07 1.85
CA GLU A 29 -13.55 7.27 1.03
C GLU A 29 -12.54 8.21 1.69
N ARG A 30 -12.71 8.50 2.98
CA ARG A 30 -11.72 9.27 3.75
C ARG A 30 -10.33 8.63 3.75
N LEU A 31 -10.25 7.31 3.93
CA LEU A 31 -8.96 6.61 3.91
C LEU A 31 -8.30 6.63 2.52
N GLU A 32 -9.07 6.59 1.44
CA GLU A 32 -8.53 6.72 0.08
C GLU A 32 -8.08 8.17 -0.22
N GLU A 33 -8.75 9.18 0.32
CA GLU A 33 -8.28 10.58 0.29
C GLU A 33 -6.95 10.74 1.04
N GLU A 34 -6.87 10.28 2.29
CA GLU A 34 -5.63 10.33 3.09
C GLU A 34 -4.48 9.58 2.38
N LYS A 35 -4.76 8.41 1.82
CA LYS A 35 -3.78 7.63 1.04
C LYS A 35 -3.30 8.38 -0.19
N LYS A 36 -4.18 9.13 -0.87
CA LYS A 36 -3.80 9.97 -2.01
C LYS A 36 -2.89 11.12 -1.57
N GLU A 37 -3.21 11.81 -0.49
CA GLU A 37 -2.37 12.88 0.07
C GLU A 37 -0.97 12.36 0.43
N ILE A 38 -0.88 11.22 1.11
CA ILE A 38 0.39 10.57 1.43
C ILE A 38 1.14 10.16 0.15
N ALA A 39 0.45 9.63 -0.85
CA ALA A 39 1.07 9.27 -2.12
C ALA A 39 1.66 10.49 -2.84
N ASP A 40 0.98 11.63 -2.79
CA ASP A 40 1.45 12.88 -3.39
C ASP A 40 2.66 13.44 -2.62
N GLN A 41 2.64 13.43 -1.29
CA GLN A 41 3.82 13.78 -0.47
C GLN A 41 5.03 12.89 -0.80
N VAL A 42 4.84 11.58 -0.96
CA VAL A 42 5.91 10.66 -1.36
C VAL A 42 6.46 11.00 -2.76
N LYS A 43 5.60 11.41 -3.70
CA LYS A 43 6.06 11.86 -5.04
C LYS A 43 6.92 13.12 -4.94
N GLU A 44 6.53 14.08 -4.10
CA GLU A 44 7.30 15.32 -3.88
C GLU A 44 8.70 15.01 -3.34
N VAL A 45 8.83 14.11 -2.35
CA VAL A 45 10.13 13.67 -1.83
C VAL A 45 11.01 13.04 -2.92
N TYR A 46 10.43 12.19 -3.77
CA TYR A 46 11.18 11.63 -4.91
C TYR A 46 11.55 12.70 -5.95
N ALA A 47 10.71 13.71 -6.16
CA ALA A 47 11.00 14.81 -7.06
C ALA A 47 12.13 15.70 -6.52
N GLU A 48 12.13 15.99 -5.23
CA GLU A 48 13.21 16.69 -4.54
C GLU A 48 14.53 15.91 -4.66
N ALA A 49 14.51 14.61 -4.37
CA ALA A 49 15.68 13.75 -4.53
C ALA A 49 16.23 13.79 -5.97
N LYS A 50 15.36 13.81 -6.98
CA LYS A 50 15.76 13.98 -8.38
C LYS A 50 16.43 15.34 -8.62
N GLY A 51 15.86 16.41 -8.08
CA GLY A 51 16.44 17.76 -8.18
C GLY A 51 17.82 17.86 -7.52
N ASN A 52 18.03 17.10 -6.46
CA ASN A 52 19.31 16.99 -5.74
C ASN A 52 20.31 16.01 -6.41
N GLY A 53 19.96 15.44 -7.57
CA GLY A 53 20.87 14.58 -8.36
C GLY A 53 20.84 13.09 -8.02
N PHE A 54 19.89 12.62 -7.20
CA PHE A 54 19.74 11.19 -6.90
C PHE A 54 18.97 10.44 -8.00
N ASP A 55 19.36 9.20 -8.28
CA ASP A 55 18.58 8.31 -9.17
C ASP A 55 17.36 7.75 -8.44
N VAL A 56 16.19 8.29 -8.80
CA VAL A 56 14.89 7.91 -8.21
C VAL A 56 14.57 6.42 -8.42
N LYS A 57 15.00 5.81 -9.53
CA LYS A 57 14.74 4.38 -9.78
C LYS A 57 15.46 3.52 -8.74
N THR A 58 16.72 3.83 -8.46
CA THR A 58 17.52 3.14 -7.45
C THR A 58 16.97 3.39 -6.05
N LEU A 59 16.57 4.62 -5.71
CA LEU A 59 15.93 4.91 -4.42
C LEU A 59 14.66 4.07 -4.19
N ARG A 60 13.81 3.92 -5.20
CA ARG A 60 12.61 3.05 -5.11
C ARG A 60 12.97 1.59 -4.84
N LYS A 61 14.03 1.07 -5.50
CA LYS A 61 14.54 -0.27 -5.22
C LYS A 61 15.02 -0.39 -3.77
N VAL A 62 15.79 0.58 -3.28
CA VAL A 62 16.28 0.61 -1.89
C VAL A 62 15.11 0.62 -0.89
N VAL A 63 14.10 1.47 -1.10
CA VAL A 63 12.91 1.51 -0.23
C VAL A 63 12.16 0.18 -0.27
N GLY A 64 12.04 -0.45 -1.44
CA GLY A 64 11.46 -1.80 -1.59
C GLY A 64 12.22 -2.86 -0.80
N LEU A 65 13.55 -2.91 -0.96
CA LEU A 65 14.41 -3.82 -0.21
C LEU A 65 14.27 -3.61 1.30
N ARG A 66 14.24 -2.36 1.77
CA ARG A 66 14.09 -2.04 3.20
C ARG A 66 12.77 -2.48 3.83
N LYS A 67 11.75 -2.81 3.03
CA LYS A 67 10.47 -3.37 3.51
C LYS A 67 10.52 -4.88 3.73
N LYS A 68 11.48 -5.58 3.12
CA LYS A 68 11.66 -7.02 3.28
C LYS A 68 12.39 -7.35 4.58
N LYS A 69 12.18 -8.56 5.09
CA LYS A 69 12.95 -9.07 6.23
C LYS A 69 14.42 -9.28 5.84
N ALA A 70 15.33 -9.30 6.82
CA ALA A 70 16.75 -9.52 6.56
C ALA A 70 16.98 -10.89 5.89
N GLU A 71 16.43 -11.95 6.46
CA GLU A 71 16.53 -13.33 5.95
C GLU A 71 16.05 -13.46 4.50
N GLU A 72 14.89 -12.88 4.16
CA GLU A 72 14.34 -12.88 2.79
C GLU A 72 15.27 -12.17 1.80
N ARG A 73 15.90 -11.07 2.22
CA ARG A 73 16.89 -10.37 1.39
C ARG A 73 18.14 -11.19 1.17
N GLU A 74 18.66 -11.82 2.22
CA GLU A 74 19.86 -12.64 2.15
C GLU A 74 19.64 -13.87 1.24
N GLU A 75 18.47 -14.50 1.33
CA GLU A 75 18.10 -15.62 0.45
C GLU A 75 17.99 -15.17 -1.02
N GLU A 76 17.30 -14.06 -1.29
CA GLU A 76 17.19 -13.50 -2.64
C GLU A 76 18.54 -13.08 -3.22
N GLU A 77 19.41 -12.47 -2.41
CA GLU A 77 20.76 -12.06 -2.80
C GLU A 77 21.63 -13.28 -3.12
N ALA A 78 21.58 -14.34 -2.31
CA ALA A 78 22.30 -15.58 -2.58
C ALA A 78 21.85 -16.25 -3.89
N MET A 79 20.54 -16.27 -4.14
CA MET A 79 19.98 -16.82 -5.39
C MET A 79 20.34 -15.96 -6.60
N LEU A 80 20.31 -14.64 -6.46
CA LEU A 80 20.72 -13.71 -7.51
C LEU A 80 22.20 -13.91 -7.86
N ASP A 81 23.07 -13.99 -6.86
CA ASP A 81 24.51 -14.19 -7.06
C ASP A 81 24.80 -15.52 -7.77
N LEU A 82 24.14 -16.60 -7.34
CA LEU A 82 24.22 -17.91 -8.01
C LEU A 82 23.86 -17.81 -9.51
N TYR A 83 22.77 -17.11 -9.84
CA TYR A 83 22.34 -16.94 -11.22
C TYR A 83 23.28 -16.03 -12.03
N LEU A 84 23.77 -14.93 -11.45
CA LEU A 84 24.73 -14.06 -12.12
C LEU A 84 26.05 -14.79 -12.38
N HIS A 85 26.51 -15.61 -11.44
CA HIS A 85 27.70 -16.43 -11.60
C HIS A 85 27.51 -17.48 -12.71
N ALA A 86 26.37 -18.16 -12.74
CA ALA A 86 26.04 -19.12 -13.79
C ALA A 86 25.98 -18.48 -15.19
N LEU A 87 25.60 -17.21 -15.27
CA LEU A 87 25.55 -16.43 -16.51
C LEU A 87 26.89 -15.73 -16.86
N GLY A 88 27.93 -15.86 -16.03
CA GLY A 88 29.22 -15.19 -16.24
C GLY A 88 29.14 -13.66 -16.12
N MET A 89 28.14 -13.14 -15.41
CA MET A 89 27.87 -11.70 -15.24
C MET A 89 28.52 -11.10 -13.99
N VAL A 90 29.17 -11.92 -13.17
CA VAL A 90 29.99 -11.46 -12.03
C VAL A 90 31.40 -11.19 -12.55
N PRO A 91 32.03 -10.03 -12.26
CA PRO A 91 33.42 -9.82 -12.62
C PRO A 91 34.25 -10.92 -11.97
N GLY A 92 34.95 -11.71 -12.78
CA GLY A 92 36.01 -12.58 -12.28
C GLY A 92 37.00 -11.74 -11.44
N PRO A 93 37.70 -12.34 -10.46
CA PRO A 93 38.67 -11.60 -9.66
C PRO A 93 39.56 -10.82 -10.61
N ALA A 94 39.62 -9.49 -10.43
CA ALA A 94 40.45 -8.63 -11.26
C ALA A 94 41.86 -9.24 -11.31
N ALA A 95 42.25 -9.68 -12.52
CA ALA A 95 43.61 -10.15 -12.77
C ALA A 95 44.60 -8.98 -12.69
#